data_AF-A0A401GRH1-F1
#
_entry.id   AF-A0A401GRH1-F1
#
_cell.length_a   1.000
_cell.length_b   1.000
_cell.length_c   1.000
_cell.angle_alpha   90.00
_cell.angle_beta   90.00
_cell.angle_gamma   90.00
#
_symmetry.space_group_name_H-M   'P 1'
#
loop_
_entity.id
_entity.type
_entity.pdbx_description
1 polymer ?
#
loop_
_entity_poly.entity_id
_entity_poly.type
_entity_poly.pdbx_seq_one_letter_code
_entity_poly.pdbx_strand_id
1 'polypeptide(L)'
;MPTVTLPGALLDLHAAEKDLWSWPTWATLVRTDHPPWSPEAEENPPEGWDANMVLAVRAFMEKYFNTKAKNRFDFMKRQTDEYSKGRNAWIQWVADTYRTCKVNARVDEILIEANRDPLTVMRAMKTSTLPSATDAVLWAFYEVTIYRVLGPEGLYENRMPKKGPNEFISVLLIHCWERWRKVVKRDQTAMKKKRAEVDRLWKEMSEKTLTKKDLRLFLSTGRVPYATVPPGPALIALGKGARAPRAGAPVA
;
A
#
# COMPACT_ATOMS: atom_id res chain seq x y z
N MET A 1 -7.61 -13.22 2.41
CA MET A 1 -6.39 -12.62 1.82
C MET A 1 -6.34 -13.05 0.37
N PRO A 2 -5.92 -12.19 -0.58
CA PRO A 2 -5.70 -12.63 -1.96
C PRO A 2 -4.65 -13.74 -1.98
N THR A 3 -4.95 -14.82 -2.70
CA THR A 3 -4.10 -16.00 -2.86
C THR A 3 -2.86 -15.72 -3.73
N VAL A 4 -2.75 -14.50 -4.28
CA VAL A 4 -1.65 -14.06 -5.16
C VAL A 4 -1.21 -12.65 -4.75
N THR A 5 0.10 -12.41 -4.74
CA THR A 5 0.67 -11.08 -4.50
C THR A 5 0.64 -10.25 -5.78
N LEU A 6 0.54 -8.92 -5.71
CA LEU A 6 0.57 -8.06 -6.90
C LEU A 6 1.78 -8.32 -7.82
N PRO A 7 3.02 -8.44 -7.30
CA PRO A 7 4.17 -8.77 -8.15
C PRO A 7 4.06 -10.15 -8.81
N GLY A 8 3.44 -11.13 -8.16
CA GLY A 8 3.17 -12.44 -8.77
C GLY A 8 2.09 -12.35 -9.85
N ALA A 9 1.00 -11.64 -9.58
CA ALA A 9 -0.09 -11.46 -10.54
C ALA A 9 0.38 -10.75 -11.82
N LEU A 10 1.33 -9.83 -11.74
CA LEU A 10 1.93 -9.21 -12.93
C LEU A 10 2.75 -10.20 -13.76
N LEU A 11 3.46 -11.13 -13.11
CA LEU A 11 4.16 -12.20 -13.83
C LEU A 11 3.18 -13.19 -14.47
N ASP A 12 2.11 -13.55 -13.77
CA ASP A 12 1.05 -14.38 -14.33
C ASP A 12 0.35 -13.70 -15.51
N LEU A 13 0.14 -12.37 -15.45
CA LEU A 13 -0.35 -11.58 -16.59
C LEU A 13 0.60 -11.67 -17.77
N HIS A 14 1.91 -11.46 -17.57
CA HIS A 14 2.91 -11.61 -18.64
C HIS A 14 2.97 -13.05 -19.19
N ALA A 15 2.74 -14.06 -18.35
CA ALA A 15 2.68 -15.44 -18.81
C ALA A 15 1.48 -15.69 -19.73
N ALA A 16 0.33 -15.06 -19.44
CA ALA A 16 -0.88 -15.16 -20.23
C ALA A 16 -0.85 -14.31 -21.51
N GLU A 17 -0.26 -13.11 -21.44
CA GLU A 17 -0.19 -12.12 -22.53
C GLU A 17 1.29 -11.77 -22.78
N LYS A 18 1.92 -12.49 -23.71
CA LYS A 18 3.36 -12.35 -23.99
C LYS A 18 3.72 -11.00 -24.60
N ASP A 19 2.76 -10.40 -25.29
CA ASP A 19 2.80 -9.09 -25.92
C ASP A 19 2.46 -7.94 -24.98
N LEU A 20 2.18 -8.19 -23.69
CA LEU A 20 1.85 -7.17 -22.68
C LEU A 20 2.74 -5.91 -22.76
N TRP A 21 4.06 -6.12 -22.90
CA TRP A 21 5.03 -5.02 -22.92
C TRP A 21 4.99 -4.20 -24.21
N SER A 22 4.43 -4.74 -25.28
CA SER A 22 4.18 -4.02 -26.53
C SER A 22 2.84 -3.29 -26.55
N TRP A 23 1.95 -3.50 -25.56
CA TRP A 23 0.67 -2.80 -25.50
C TRP A 23 0.91 -1.31 -25.23
N PRO A 24 0.52 -0.40 -26.15
CA PRO A 24 0.80 1.02 -26.01
C PRO A 24 0.34 1.61 -24.68
N THR A 25 -0.85 1.22 -24.20
CA THR A 25 -1.39 1.72 -22.93
C THR A 25 -0.54 1.29 -21.75
N TRP A 26 -0.15 0.01 -21.70
CA TRP A 26 0.70 -0.53 -20.65
C TRP A 26 2.12 0.06 -20.72
N ALA A 27 2.75 0.05 -21.90
CA ALA A 27 4.11 0.56 -22.09
C ALA A 27 4.23 2.04 -21.71
N THR A 28 3.22 2.85 -22.07
CA THR A 28 3.14 4.26 -21.67
C THR A 28 2.97 4.41 -20.16
N LEU A 29 2.17 3.54 -19.53
CA LEU A 29 1.96 3.55 -18.09
C LEU A 29 3.27 3.26 -17.35
N VAL A 30 3.92 2.14 -17.67
CA VAL A 30 5.14 1.68 -16.96
C VAL A 30 6.43 2.31 -17.48
N ARG A 31 6.35 3.11 -18.56
CA ARG A 31 7.47 3.81 -19.21
C ARG A 31 8.58 2.87 -19.70
N THR A 32 8.19 1.68 -20.15
CA THR A 32 9.08 0.72 -20.80
C THR A 32 8.26 -0.14 -21.76
N ASP A 33 8.86 -0.52 -22.88
CA ASP A 33 8.29 -1.38 -23.93
C ASP A 33 8.82 -2.82 -23.87
N HIS A 34 9.74 -3.11 -22.95
CA HIS A 34 10.31 -4.44 -22.75
C HIS A 34 10.27 -4.86 -21.27
N PRO A 35 10.23 -6.17 -20.99
CA PRO A 35 10.31 -6.67 -19.62
C PRO A 35 11.64 -6.27 -18.96
N PRO A 36 11.66 -5.95 -17.65
CA PRO A 36 12.88 -5.53 -16.95
C PRO A 36 13.93 -6.64 -16.76
N TRP A 37 13.65 -7.87 -17.22
CA TRP A 37 14.56 -9.02 -17.20
C TRP A 37 14.92 -9.53 -18.60
N SER A 38 14.50 -8.81 -19.64
CA SER A 38 14.81 -9.11 -21.04
C SER A 38 16.30 -8.88 -21.36
N PRO A 39 16.82 -9.38 -22.49
CA PRO A 39 18.17 -9.04 -22.95
C PRO A 39 18.41 -7.54 -23.09
N GLU A 40 17.41 -6.79 -23.54
CA GLU A 40 17.44 -5.33 -23.72
C GLU A 40 17.71 -4.60 -22.39
N ALA A 41 17.23 -5.18 -21.28
CA ALA A 41 17.47 -4.64 -19.93
C ALA A 41 18.92 -4.81 -19.45
N GLU A 42 19.77 -5.60 -20.13
CA GLU A 42 21.21 -5.65 -19.79
C GLU A 42 21.94 -4.40 -20.25
N GLU A 43 21.56 -3.86 -21.41
CA GLU A 43 22.13 -2.63 -21.96
C GLU A 43 21.54 -1.40 -21.28
N ASN A 44 20.24 -1.44 -20.95
CA ASN A 44 19.51 -0.36 -20.29
C ASN A 44 18.76 -0.88 -19.06
N PRO A 45 19.44 -1.12 -17.93
CA PRO A 45 18.80 -1.65 -16.74
C PRO A 45 17.79 -0.67 -16.14
N PRO A 46 16.74 -1.17 -15.46
CA PRO A 46 15.87 -0.34 -14.65
C PRO A 46 16.66 0.51 -13.64
N GLU A 47 16.12 1.68 -13.30
CA GLU A 47 16.78 2.60 -12.36
C GLU A 47 17.17 1.89 -11.05
N GLY A 48 18.46 1.97 -10.70
CA GLY A 48 19.02 1.34 -9.50
C GLY A 48 19.41 -0.13 -9.66
N TRP A 49 19.29 -0.73 -10.84
CA TRP A 49 19.79 -2.08 -11.12
C TRP A 49 21.13 -2.03 -11.85
N ASP A 50 22.04 -2.94 -11.49
CA ASP A 50 23.24 -3.26 -12.25
C ASP A 50 23.01 -4.51 -13.11
N ALA A 51 23.95 -4.82 -14.02
CA ALA A 51 23.85 -6.01 -14.89
C ALA A 51 23.71 -7.31 -14.07
N ASN A 52 24.40 -7.40 -12.93
CA ASN A 52 24.29 -8.55 -12.03
C ASN A 52 22.89 -8.70 -11.42
N MET A 53 22.18 -7.60 -11.16
CA MET A 53 20.81 -7.60 -10.69
C MET A 53 19.87 -8.07 -11.79
N VAL A 54 20.04 -7.59 -13.03
CA VAL A 54 19.24 -8.03 -14.18
C VAL A 54 19.35 -9.54 -14.35
N LEU A 55 20.57 -10.09 -14.31
CA LEU A 55 20.80 -11.55 -14.37
C LEU A 55 20.15 -12.30 -13.21
N ALA A 56 20.26 -11.77 -11.97
CA ALA A 56 19.63 -12.40 -10.80
C ALA A 56 18.09 -12.39 -10.89
N VAL A 57 17.50 -11.30 -11.40
CA VAL A 57 16.06 -11.21 -11.66
C VAL A 57 15.66 -12.18 -12.75
N ARG A 58 16.42 -12.28 -13.85
CA ARG A 58 16.16 -13.23 -14.94
C ARG A 58 16.15 -14.69 -14.45
N ALA A 59 17.16 -15.10 -13.69
CA ALA A 59 17.20 -16.44 -13.10
C ALA A 59 15.98 -16.72 -12.20
N PHE A 60 15.55 -15.73 -11.41
CA PHE A 60 14.32 -15.82 -10.64
C PHE A 60 13.07 -15.96 -11.53
N MET A 61 12.97 -15.21 -12.62
CA MET A 61 11.84 -15.30 -13.56
C MET A 61 11.75 -16.67 -14.23
N GLU A 62 12.87 -17.20 -14.70
CA GLU A 62 12.94 -18.55 -15.29
C GLU A 62 12.44 -19.61 -14.31
N LYS A 63 12.89 -19.54 -13.05
CA LYS A 63 12.39 -20.44 -12.00
C LYS A 63 10.90 -20.23 -11.71
N TYR A 64 10.43 -18.99 -11.68
CA TYR A 64 9.04 -18.64 -11.42
C TYR A 64 8.12 -19.26 -12.48
N PHE A 65 8.43 -19.08 -13.76
CA PHE A 65 7.61 -19.61 -14.85
C PHE A 65 7.61 -21.14 -14.90
N ASN A 66 8.73 -21.78 -14.55
CA ASN A 66 8.83 -23.23 -14.41
C ASN A 66 8.18 -23.79 -13.13
N THR A 67 7.81 -22.92 -12.18
CA THR A 67 7.11 -23.32 -10.96
C THR A 67 5.63 -23.53 -11.26
N LYS A 68 5.07 -24.66 -10.83
CA LYS A 68 3.63 -24.97 -10.95
C LYS A 68 2.79 -23.84 -10.35
N ALA A 69 1.72 -23.43 -11.02
CA ALA A 69 0.88 -22.29 -10.62
C ALA A 69 0.47 -22.32 -9.14
N LYS A 70 0.05 -23.49 -8.63
CA LYS A 70 -0.32 -23.67 -7.20
C LYS A 70 0.79 -23.36 -6.18
N ASN A 71 2.06 -23.41 -6.59
CA ASN A 71 3.23 -23.16 -5.74
C ASN A 71 3.81 -21.75 -5.96
N ARG A 72 3.34 -20.99 -6.95
CA ARG A 72 3.90 -19.66 -7.28
C ARG A 72 3.69 -18.66 -6.16
N PHE A 73 2.58 -18.73 -5.43
CA PHE A 73 2.34 -17.86 -4.28
C PHE A 73 3.42 -18.01 -3.20
N ASP A 74 3.76 -19.25 -2.83
CA ASP A 74 4.80 -19.51 -1.84
C ASP A 74 6.17 -19.12 -2.38
N PHE A 75 6.44 -19.39 -3.66
CA PHE A 75 7.69 -18.99 -4.29
C PHE A 75 7.90 -17.46 -4.38
N MET A 76 6.81 -16.67 -4.37
CA MET A 76 6.87 -15.21 -4.31
C MET A 76 7.13 -14.65 -2.92
N LYS A 77 6.99 -15.45 -1.85
CA LYS A 77 7.24 -14.96 -0.49
C LYS A 77 8.72 -14.63 -0.33
N ARG A 78 8.99 -13.59 0.47
CA ARG A 78 10.38 -13.26 0.84
C ARG A 78 10.95 -14.41 1.66
N GLN A 79 11.99 -15.02 1.12
CA GLN A 79 12.74 -16.11 1.75
C GLN A 79 14.21 -16.03 1.33
N THR A 80 15.08 -16.60 2.15
CA THR A 80 16.53 -16.66 1.91
C THR A 80 16.85 -17.92 1.12
N ASP A 81 17.05 -17.76 -0.18
CA ASP A 81 17.42 -18.82 -1.13
C ASP A 81 18.26 -18.22 -2.28
N GLU A 82 18.66 -19.07 -3.22
CA GLU A 82 19.44 -18.66 -4.41
C GLU A 82 18.74 -17.60 -5.28
N TYR A 83 17.41 -17.50 -5.22
CA TYR A 83 16.62 -16.53 -5.99
C TYR A 83 16.24 -15.27 -5.20
N SER A 84 16.65 -15.18 -3.93
CA SER A 84 16.23 -14.13 -3.01
C SER A 84 16.57 -12.72 -3.51
N LYS A 85 17.77 -12.54 -4.10
CA LYS A 85 18.23 -11.27 -4.67
C LYS A 85 17.29 -10.81 -5.80
N GLY A 86 17.07 -11.66 -6.82
CA GLY A 86 16.18 -11.36 -7.94
C GLY A 86 14.72 -11.17 -7.53
N ARG A 87 14.22 -12.04 -6.64
CA ARG A 87 12.86 -11.93 -6.09
C ARG A 87 12.63 -10.58 -5.40
N ASN A 88 13.55 -10.18 -4.52
CA ASN A 88 13.40 -8.94 -3.75
C ASN A 88 13.50 -7.70 -4.65
N ALA A 89 14.41 -7.71 -5.62
CA ALA A 89 14.53 -6.65 -6.60
C ALA A 89 13.26 -6.52 -7.45
N TRP A 90 12.69 -7.64 -7.92
CA TRP A 90 11.41 -7.64 -8.63
C TRP A 90 10.27 -7.07 -7.79
N ILE A 91 10.09 -7.56 -6.56
CA ILE A 91 9.03 -7.08 -5.66
C ILE A 91 9.16 -5.58 -5.42
N GLN A 92 10.38 -5.09 -5.23
CA GLN A 92 10.66 -3.68 -5.00
C GLN A 92 10.37 -2.84 -6.26
N TRP A 93 10.84 -3.29 -7.42
CA TRP A 93 10.57 -2.63 -8.70
C TRP A 93 9.08 -2.51 -8.97
N VAL A 94 8.29 -3.58 -8.78
CA VAL A 94 6.83 -3.52 -8.93
C VAL A 94 6.22 -2.49 -7.98
N ALA A 95 6.65 -2.46 -6.72
CA ALA A 95 6.13 -1.53 -5.72
C ALA A 95 6.44 -0.06 -6.08
N ASP A 96 7.63 0.21 -6.61
CA ASP A 96 8.05 1.55 -7.00
C ASP A 96 7.39 1.98 -8.32
N THR A 97 7.34 1.09 -9.32
CA THR A 97 6.59 1.32 -10.57
C THR A 97 5.13 1.65 -10.28
N TYR A 98 4.44 0.89 -9.43
CA TYR A 98 3.05 1.16 -9.09
C TYR A 98 2.84 2.51 -8.39
N ARG A 99 3.82 2.91 -7.56
CA ARG A 99 3.82 4.21 -6.89
C ARG A 99 4.01 5.35 -7.90
N THR A 100 5.02 5.25 -8.75
CA THR A 100 5.35 6.23 -9.78
C THR A 100 4.21 6.40 -10.80
N CYS A 101 3.60 5.29 -11.21
CA CYS A 101 2.49 5.27 -12.17
C CYS A 101 1.13 5.62 -11.53
N LYS A 102 1.10 5.79 -10.20
CA LYS A 102 -0.10 6.07 -9.41
C LYS A 102 -1.24 5.08 -9.67
N VAL A 103 -0.93 3.79 -9.87
CA VAL A 103 -1.93 2.75 -10.20
C VAL A 103 -3.05 2.72 -9.18
N ASN A 104 -2.69 2.80 -7.89
CA ASN A 104 -3.68 2.85 -6.81
C ASN A 104 -4.64 4.05 -6.92
N ALA A 105 -4.13 5.23 -7.30
CA ALA A 105 -4.96 6.43 -7.44
C ALA A 105 -5.94 6.29 -8.62
N ARG A 106 -5.49 5.71 -9.74
CA ARG A 106 -6.37 5.42 -10.89
C ARG A 106 -7.51 4.47 -10.50
N VAL A 107 -7.21 3.42 -9.74
CA VAL A 107 -8.23 2.49 -9.24
C VAL A 107 -9.16 3.17 -8.23
N ASP A 108 -8.61 4.02 -7.34
CA ASP A 108 -9.41 4.82 -6.40
C ASP A 108 -10.40 5.72 -7.14
N GLU A 109 -9.95 6.44 -8.16
CA GLU A 109 -10.78 7.31 -9.00
C GLU A 109 -11.93 6.55 -9.64
N ILE A 110 -11.68 5.37 -10.22
CA ILE A 110 -12.72 4.51 -10.82
C ILE A 110 -13.80 4.16 -9.80
N LEU A 111 -13.39 3.74 -8.61
CA LEU A 111 -14.32 3.35 -7.56
C LEU A 111 -15.07 4.56 -6.99
N ILE A 112 -14.41 5.71 -6.85
CA ILE A 112 -15.05 6.95 -6.37
C ILE A 112 -16.08 7.45 -7.40
N GLU A 113 -15.73 7.51 -8.68
CA GLU A 113 -16.65 7.88 -9.77
C GLU A 113 -17.88 6.95 -9.80
N ALA A 114 -17.68 5.67 -9.47
CA ALA A 114 -18.75 4.68 -9.37
C ALA A 114 -19.55 4.71 -8.05
N ASN A 115 -19.32 5.69 -7.16
CA ASN A 115 -19.91 5.77 -5.83
C ASN A 115 -19.65 4.49 -4.99
N ARG A 116 -18.44 3.94 -5.13
CA ARG A 116 -17.92 2.78 -4.40
C ARG A 116 -16.81 3.13 -3.42
N ASP A 117 -16.67 4.40 -3.05
CA ASP A 117 -15.78 4.77 -1.96
C ASP A 117 -16.22 4.11 -0.62
N PRO A 118 -15.30 3.98 0.36
CA PRO A 118 -15.57 3.25 1.59
C PRO A 118 -16.80 3.74 2.37
N LEU A 119 -16.97 5.05 2.49
CA LEU A 119 -18.06 5.63 3.30
C LEU A 119 -19.41 5.43 2.62
N THR A 120 -19.44 5.59 1.30
CA THR A 120 -20.65 5.36 0.50
C THR A 120 -21.10 3.90 0.58
N VAL A 121 -20.17 2.94 0.43
CA VAL A 121 -20.48 1.51 0.55
C VAL A 121 -20.94 1.16 1.98
N MET A 122 -20.23 1.63 3.01
CA MET A 122 -20.61 1.36 4.40
C MET A 122 -22.00 1.91 4.74
N ARG A 123 -22.33 3.11 4.25
CA ARG A 123 -23.65 3.72 4.43
C ARG A 123 -24.75 2.92 3.73
N ALA A 124 -24.53 2.56 2.46
CA ALA A 124 -25.49 1.79 1.68
C ALA A 124 -25.78 0.42 2.32
N MET A 125 -24.73 -0.25 2.83
CA MET A 125 -24.83 -1.56 3.47
C MET A 125 -25.16 -1.49 4.97
N LYS A 126 -25.37 -0.28 5.53
CA LYS A 126 -25.69 -0.04 6.94
C LYS A 126 -24.72 -0.75 7.90
N THR A 127 -23.44 -0.76 7.56
CA THR A 127 -22.39 -1.43 8.33
C THR A 127 -21.42 -0.43 8.95
N SER A 128 -20.92 -0.78 10.13
CA SER A 128 -19.85 -0.03 10.78
C SER A 128 -18.47 -0.43 10.30
N THR A 129 -18.31 -1.47 9.47
CA THR A 129 -17.02 -1.91 8.93
C THR A 129 -17.08 -2.03 7.41
N LEU A 130 -15.96 -1.77 6.74
CA LEU A 130 -15.90 -1.92 5.29
C LEU A 130 -16.01 -3.43 4.93
N PRO A 131 -17.01 -3.82 4.11
CA PRO A 131 -17.31 -5.21 3.79
C PRO A 131 -16.20 -5.83 2.92
N SER A 132 -16.31 -7.12 2.58
CA SER A 132 -15.34 -7.76 1.68
C SER A 132 -15.46 -7.21 0.25
N ALA A 133 -14.42 -7.41 -0.57
CA ALA A 133 -14.45 -7.01 -1.98
C ALA A 133 -15.58 -7.71 -2.76
N THR A 134 -15.88 -8.97 -2.40
CA THR A 134 -16.97 -9.75 -2.99
C THR A 134 -18.32 -9.16 -2.62
N ASP A 135 -18.55 -8.85 -1.35
CA ASP A 135 -19.80 -8.26 -0.87
C ASP A 135 -20.01 -6.84 -1.41
N ALA A 136 -18.92 -6.11 -1.66
CA ALA A 136 -18.92 -4.81 -2.32
C ALA A 136 -19.13 -4.90 -3.85
N VAL A 137 -19.25 -6.11 -4.40
CA VAL A 137 -19.52 -6.38 -5.83
C VAL A 137 -18.47 -5.71 -6.74
N LEU A 138 -17.20 -5.75 -6.34
CA LEU A 138 -16.13 -5.08 -7.11
C LEU A 138 -15.89 -5.69 -8.49
N TRP A 139 -16.32 -6.94 -8.70
CA TRP A 139 -16.24 -7.62 -10.00
C TRP A 139 -16.99 -6.90 -11.12
N ALA A 140 -18.01 -6.12 -10.79
CA ALA A 140 -18.75 -5.32 -11.77
C ALA A 140 -17.90 -4.22 -12.42
N PHE A 141 -16.73 -3.90 -11.86
CA PHE A 141 -15.82 -2.85 -12.34
C PHE A 141 -14.58 -3.41 -13.04
N TYR A 142 -14.52 -4.71 -13.31
CA TYR A 142 -13.35 -5.33 -13.93
C TYR A 142 -13.11 -4.80 -15.34
N GLU A 143 -14.13 -4.74 -16.20
CA GLU A 143 -14.01 -4.23 -17.57
C GLU A 143 -13.47 -2.80 -17.62
N VAL A 144 -14.09 -1.87 -16.89
CA VAL A 144 -13.66 -0.46 -16.88
C VAL A 144 -12.25 -0.30 -16.29
N THR A 145 -11.89 -1.12 -15.30
CA THR A 145 -10.56 -1.09 -14.70
C THR A 145 -9.50 -1.66 -15.64
N ILE A 146 -9.80 -2.73 -16.37
CA ILE A 146 -8.94 -3.25 -17.44
C ILE A 146 -8.71 -2.17 -18.48
N TYR A 147 -9.78 -1.56 -18.99
CA TYR A 147 -9.68 -0.52 -20.01
C TYR A 147 -8.82 0.66 -19.55
N ARG A 148 -8.97 1.14 -18.30
CA ARG A 148 -8.21 2.29 -17.80
C ARG A 148 -6.77 1.99 -17.37
N VAL A 149 -6.46 0.74 -17.00
CA VAL A 149 -5.14 0.35 -16.50
C VAL A 149 -4.30 -0.32 -17.59
N LEU A 150 -4.89 -1.23 -18.35
CA LEU A 150 -4.22 -2.03 -19.38
C LEU A 150 -4.55 -1.57 -20.80
N GLY A 151 -5.63 -0.80 -20.97
CA GLY A 151 -6.10 -0.32 -22.28
C GLY A 151 -7.09 -1.25 -22.96
N PRO A 152 -7.60 -0.88 -24.15
CA PRO A 152 -8.41 -1.77 -24.99
C PRO A 152 -7.72 -3.11 -25.31
N GLU A 153 -6.40 -3.16 -25.28
CA GLU A 153 -5.56 -4.34 -25.55
C GLU A 153 -5.82 -5.48 -24.54
N GLY A 154 -6.28 -5.14 -23.33
CA GLY A 154 -6.68 -6.10 -22.31
C GLY A 154 -8.06 -6.74 -22.54
N LEU A 155 -8.78 -6.32 -23.56
CA LEU A 155 -10.11 -6.82 -23.93
C LEU A 155 -10.07 -7.52 -25.29
N TYR A 156 -11.02 -8.42 -25.53
CA TYR A 156 -11.33 -8.88 -26.88
C TYR A 156 -12.09 -7.80 -27.65
N GLU A 157 -12.23 -7.95 -28.97
CA GLU A 157 -12.95 -7.00 -29.83
C GLU A 157 -14.41 -6.76 -29.38
N ASN A 158 -15.04 -7.78 -28.81
CA ASN A 158 -16.39 -7.70 -28.25
C ASN A 158 -16.45 -7.05 -26.84
N ARG A 159 -15.35 -6.42 -26.39
CA ARG A 159 -15.14 -5.81 -25.07
C ARG A 159 -15.14 -6.76 -23.88
N MET A 160 -15.19 -8.07 -24.11
CA MET A 160 -15.07 -9.01 -22.99
C MET A 160 -13.63 -9.02 -22.46
N PRO A 161 -13.44 -9.03 -21.13
CA PRO A 161 -12.13 -9.21 -20.52
C PRO A 161 -11.41 -10.46 -21.01
N LYS A 162 -10.15 -10.30 -21.45
CA LYS A 162 -9.25 -11.45 -21.63
C LYS A 162 -8.97 -12.09 -20.28
N LYS A 163 -8.68 -13.40 -20.27
CA LYS A 163 -8.53 -14.17 -19.03
C LYS A 163 -7.40 -13.63 -18.14
N GLY A 164 -6.21 -13.44 -18.69
CA GLY A 164 -5.05 -12.92 -17.94
C GLY A 164 -5.30 -11.52 -17.35
N PRO A 165 -5.70 -10.53 -18.17
CA PRO A 165 -6.11 -9.20 -17.71
C PRO A 165 -7.18 -9.24 -16.61
N ASN A 166 -8.20 -10.09 -16.75
CA ASN A 166 -9.27 -10.24 -15.77
C ASN A 166 -8.75 -10.76 -14.42
N GLU A 167 -7.91 -11.80 -14.43
CA GLU A 167 -7.29 -12.36 -13.22
C GLU A 167 -6.39 -11.33 -12.52
N PHE A 168 -5.59 -10.60 -13.29
CA PHE A 168 -4.72 -9.55 -12.76
C PHE A 168 -5.50 -8.40 -12.13
N ILE A 169 -6.52 -7.87 -12.81
CA ILE A 169 -7.34 -6.76 -12.31
C ILE A 169 -8.17 -7.17 -11.10
N SER A 170 -8.63 -8.42 -11.03
CA SER A 170 -9.25 -8.98 -9.83
C SER A 170 -8.32 -8.87 -8.62
N VAL A 171 -7.05 -9.29 -8.76
CA VAL A 171 -6.04 -9.16 -7.70
C VAL A 171 -5.81 -7.68 -7.36
N LEU A 172 -5.69 -6.81 -8.37
CA LEU A 172 -5.47 -5.37 -8.18
C LEU A 172 -6.58 -4.70 -7.35
N LEU A 173 -7.84 -4.95 -7.71
CA LEU A 173 -8.99 -4.39 -7.01
C LEU A 173 -9.09 -4.92 -5.57
N ILE A 174 -8.82 -6.22 -5.35
CA ILE A 174 -8.80 -6.79 -4.00
C ILE A 174 -7.71 -6.12 -3.15
N HIS A 175 -6.49 -5.92 -3.66
CA HIS A 175 -5.43 -5.25 -2.91
C HIS A 175 -5.76 -3.78 -2.63
N CYS A 176 -6.37 -3.07 -3.58
CA CYS A 176 -6.86 -1.72 -3.38
C CYS A 176 -7.91 -1.66 -2.26
N TRP A 177 -8.90 -2.56 -2.31
CA TRP A 177 -9.97 -2.62 -1.33
C TRP A 177 -9.45 -2.96 0.07
N GLU A 178 -8.56 -3.95 0.18
CA GLU A 178 -7.94 -4.32 1.47
C GLU A 178 -7.08 -3.19 2.05
N ARG A 179 -6.47 -2.34 1.22
CA ARG A 179 -5.82 -1.11 1.68
C ARG A 179 -6.84 -0.15 2.31
N TRP A 180 -7.98 0.10 1.66
CA TRP A 180 -9.05 0.91 2.26
C TRP A 180 -9.60 0.30 3.55
N ARG A 181 -9.81 -1.02 3.60
CA ARG A 181 -10.25 -1.71 4.83
C ARG A 181 -9.29 -1.48 6.00
N LYS A 182 -7.97 -1.53 5.75
CA LYS A 182 -6.95 -1.23 6.77
C LYS A 182 -7.04 0.22 7.27
N VAL A 183 -7.19 1.18 6.35
CA VAL A 183 -7.34 2.61 6.70
C VAL A 183 -8.60 2.83 7.53
N VAL A 184 -9.75 2.32 7.09
CA VAL A 184 -11.02 2.42 7.82
C VAL A 184 -10.89 1.83 9.22
N LYS A 185 -10.30 0.63 9.36
CA LYS A 185 -10.10 -0.02 10.65
C LYS A 185 -9.21 0.81 11.59
N ARG A 186 -8.14 1.39 11.06
CA ARG A 186 -7.25 2.29 11.81
C ARG A 186 -8.01 3.52 12.30
N ASP A 187 -8.77 4.15 11.42
CA ASP A 187 -9.49 5.39 11.74
C ASP A 187 -10.61 5.12 12.75
N GLN A 188 -11.31 3.99 12.66
CA GLN A 188 -12.25 3.53 13.69
C GLN A 188 -11.60 3.34 15.05
N THR A 189 -10.41 2.73 15.07
CA THR A 189 -9.65 2.53 16.31
C THR A 189 -9.26 3.87 16.92
N ALA A 190 -8.79 4.82 16.11
CA ALA A 190 -8.47 6.17 16.54
C ALA A 190 -9.70 6.92 17.07
N MET A 191 -10.85 6.81 16.41
CA MET A 191 -12.10 7.44 16.81
C MET A 191 -12.64 6.86 18.12
N LYS A 192 -12.55 5.54 18.33
CA LYS A 192 -12.90 4.91 19.62
C LYS A 192 -12.04 5.44 20.77
N LYS A 193 -10.72 5.57 20.54
CA LYS A 193 -9.80 6.13 21.55
C LYS A 193 -10.14 7.60 21.87
N LYS A 194 -10.40 8.42 20.84
CA LYS A 194 -10.81 9.82 21.04
C LYS A 194 -12.14 9.94 21.78
N ARG A 195 -13.12 9.07 21.47
CA ARG A 195 -14.40 9.02 22.19
C ARG A 195 -14.21 8.67 23.67
N ALA A 196 -13.46 7.63 23.97
CA ALA A 196 -13.18 7.24 25.35
C ALA A 196 -12.49 8.37 26.15
N GLU A 197 -11.59 9.12 25.50
CA GLU A 197 -10.96 10.29 26.12
C GLU A 197 -11.96 11.43 26.37
N VAL A 198 -12.84 11.73 25.41
CA VAL A 198 -13.91 12.71 25.61
C VAL A 198 -14.86 12.29 26.73
N ASP A 199 -15.25 11.02 26.78
CA ASP A 199 -16.13 10.49 27.82
C ASP A 199 -15.47 10.58 29.21
N ARG A 200 -14.16 10.29 29.30
CA ARG A 200 -13.37 10.48 30.53
C ARG A 200 -13.33 11.94 30.97
N LEU A 201 -12.96 12.85 30.06
CA LEU A 201 -12.88 14.29 30.35
C LEU A 201 -14.26 14.87 30.72
N TRP A 202 -15.33 14.40 30.08
CA TRP A 202 -16.69 14.79 30.38
C TRP A 202 -17.10 14.36 31.80
N LYS A 203 -16.76 13.12 32.20
CA LYS A 203 -17.01 12.61 33.55
C LYS A 203 -16.29 13.45 34.60
N GLU A 204 -15.00 13.70 34.41
CA GLU A 204 -14.18 14.55 35.30
C GLU A 204 -14.71 15.98 35.43
N MET A 205 -15.29 16.49 34.34
CA MET A 205 -15.98 17.78 34.34
C MET A 205 -17.29 17.72 35.12
N SER A 206 -18.13 16.73 34.88
CA SER A 206 -19.46 16.61 35.52
C SER A 206 -19.41 16.41 37.05
N GLU A 207 -18.30 15.90 37.57
CA GLU A 207 -18.06 15.75 39.01
C GLU A 207 -17.60 17.06 39.69
N LYS A 208 -17.37 18.13 38.92
CA LYS A 208 -16.97 19.46 39.44
C LYS A 208 -18.13 20.46 39.29
N THR A 209 -18.23 21.41 40.22
CA THR A 209 -19.14 22.56 40.08
C THR A 209 -18.60 23.49 38.99
N LEU A 210 -19.07 23.31 37.75
CA LEU A 210 -18.57 24.01 36.57
C LEU A 210 -19.24 25.37 36.36
N THR A 211 -18.45 26.35 35.94
CA THR A 211 -18.99 27.63 35.47
C THR A 211 -19.27 27.59 33.97
N LYS A 212 -20.15 28.48 33.48
CA LYS A 212 -20.49 28.62 32.05
C LYS A 212 -19.27 28.89 31.15
N LYS A 213 -18.19 29.46 31.73
CA LYS A 213 -16.92 29.74 31.07
C LYS A 213 -16.13 28.45 30.80
N ASP A 214 -16.19 27.49 31.73
CA ASP A 214 -15.50 26.20 31.65
C ASP A 214 -16.08 25.30 30.57
N LEU A 215 -17.42 25.29 30.45
CA LEU A 215 -18.13 24.57 29.39
C LEU A 215 -17.81 25.11 27.99
N ARG A 216 -17.72 26.44 27.82
CA ARG A 216 -17.32 27.04 26.53
C ARG A 216 -15.89 26.71 26.16
N LEU A 217 -14.97 26.72 27.13
CA LEU A 217 -13.57 26.36 26.88
C LEU A 217 -13.49 24.89 26.42
N PHE A 218 -14.15 23.98 27.12
CA PHE A 218 -14.17 22.57 26.74
C PHE A 218 -14.74 22.33 25.33
N LEU A 219 -15.86 22.96 24.98
CA LEU A 219 -16.46 22.83 23.65
C LEU A 219 -15.59 23.40 22.52
N SER A 220 -14.77 24.41 22.82
CA SER A 220 -13.90 25.06 21.83
C SER A 220 -12.52 24.41 21.69
N THR A 221 -11.96 23.84 22.76
CA THR A 221 -10.58 23.33 22.76
C THR A 221 -10.44 21.85 23.13
N GLY A 222 -11.51 21.18 23.58
CA GLY A 222 -11.46 19.80 24.08
C GLY A 222 -10.60 19.64 25.34
N ARG A 223 -10.39 20.72 26.12
CA ARG A 223 -9.58 20.72 27.34
C ARG A 223 -10.42 21.13 28.54
N VAL A 224 -10.15 20.51 29.69
CA VAL A 224 -10.72 20.93 30.98
C VAL A 224 -9.90 22.11 31.50
N PRO A 225 -10.52 23.20 31.97
CA PRO A 225 -9.80 24.29 32.60
C PRO A 225 -9.18 23.79 33.91
N TYR A 226 -7.88 23.99 34.04
CA TYR A 226 -7.04 23.57 35.17
C TYR A 226 -6.81 22.06 35.31
N ALA A 227 -6.03 21.51 34.37
CA ALA A 227 -5.07 20.46 34.70
C ALA A 227 -3.71 21.14 34.99
N THR A 228 -3.57 21.77 36.16
CA THR A 228 -2.23 21.98 36.73
C THR A 228 -1.73 20.63 37.20
N VAL A 229 -1.00 19.94 36.33
CA VAL A 229 -0.05 18.91 36.77
C VAL A 229 0.94 19.65 37.69
N PRO A 230 1.15 19.23 38.95
CA PRO A 230 2.19 19.84 39.77
C PRO A 230 3.53 19.63 39.07
N PRO A 231 4.43 20.63 39.04
CA PRO A 231 5.76 20.43 38.49
C PRO A 231 6.45 19.35 39.32
N GLY A 232 6.82 18.24 38.68
CA GLY A 232 7.79 17.32 39.26
C GLY A 232 9.07 18.09 39.61
N PRO A 233 9.81 17.67 40.65
CA PRO A 233 10.90 18.46 41.21
C PRO A 233 11.91 18.86 40.12
N ALA A 234 12.21 20.15 40.10
CA ALA A 234 13.15 20.78 39.19
C ALA A 234 14.52 20.10 39.28
N LEU A 235 14.96 19.47 38.19
CA LEU A 235 16.37 19.19 37.99
C LEU A 235 17.07 20.51 37.68
N ILE A 236 17.83 20.96 38.67
CA ILE A 236 18.72 22.11 38.66
C ILE A 236 19.64 22.03 37.44
N ALA A 237 19.69 23.12 36.67
CA ALA A 237 20.71 23.35 35.66
C ALA A 237 22.06 23.59 36.34
N LEU A 238 23.01 22.67 36.17
CA LEU A 238 24.44 22.95 36.26
C LEU A 238 24.93 23.28 34.85
N GLY A 239 25.22 24.56 34.63
CA GLY A 239 25.79 25.06 33.39
C GLY A 239 27.31 24.90 33.30
N LYS A 240 27.80 25.09 32.06
CA LYS A 240 29.22 25.17 31.61
C LYS A 240 29.92 23.81 31.57
N GLY A 241 30.61 23.39 30.52
CA GLY A 241 31.08 24.02 29.29
C GLY A 241 32.20 23.12 28.72
N ALA A 242 32.65 23.44 27.50
CA ALA A 242 33.94 23.05 26.91
C ALA A 242 34.16 21.60 26.42
N ARG A 243 34.29 21.50 25.09
CA ARG A 243 35.18 20.57 24.37
C ARG A 243 36.61 20.61 24.93
N ALA A 244 37.29 19.46 24.98
CA ALA A 244 38.64 19.19 24.44
C ALA A 244 38.95 17.66 24.54
N PRO A 245 40.11 17.13 24.08
CA PRO A 245 40.26 16.37 22.83
C PRO A 245 40.55 14.86 23.03
N ARG A 246 40.43 14.09 21.94
CA ARG A 246 41.02 12.75 21.80
C ARG A 246 42.54 12.86 21.63
N ALA A 247 43.32 12.22 22.50
CA ALA A 247 44.70 11.83 22.26
C ALA A 247 44.92 10.42 22.87
N GLY A 248 45.67 9.57 22.16
CA GLY A 248 45.69 8.12 22.34
C GLY A 248 46.64 7.55 23.42
N ALA A 249 46.47 6.23 23.59
CA ALA A 249 47.37 5.11 23.98
C ALA A 249 48.58 5.36 24.92
N PRO A 250 48.99 4.37 25.75
CA PRO A 250 49.67 3.17 25.24
C PRO A 250 49.42 1.84 25.98
N VAL A 251 49.66 0.77 25.21
CA VAL A 251 50.34 -0.51 25.49
C VAL A 251 50.57 -0.93 26.96
N ALA A 252 50.10 -2.14 27.27
CA ALA A 252 50.87 -3.22 27.88
C ALA A 252 50.39 -4.55 27.28
#